data_AF-A0A1G0GQV0-F1
#
_entry.id   AF-A0A1G0GQV0-F1
#
_cell.length_a   1.000
_cell.length_b   1.000
_cell.length_c   1.000
_cell.angle_alpha   90.00
_cell.angle_beta   90.00
_cell.angle_gamma   90.00
#
_symmetry.space_group_name_H-M   'P 1'
#
loop_
_entity.id
_entity.type
_entity.pdbx_description
1 polymer ?
#
loop_
_entity_poly.entity_id
_entity_poly.type
_entity_poly.pdbx_seq_one_letter_code
_entity_poly.pdbx_strand_id
1 'polypeptide(L)' 'MNYCTATVKDLMQIKGINAYKAKSIIAYREKNGNFKSIDDLAKVKGFKRMKKDKLITIQHQLMVKN' A
#
# COMPACT_ATOMS: atom_id res chain seq x y z
N MET A 1 12.54 6.23 -11.82
CA MET A 1 12.11 6.45 -10.42
C MET A 1 10.60 6.40 -10.39
N ASN A 2 10.01 5.44 -9.68
CA ASN A 2 8.56 5.30 -9.64
C ASN A 2 8.06 5.82 -8.28
N TYR A 3 7.59 7.06 -8.25
CA TYR A 3 7.09 7.70 -7.02
C TYR A 3 5.63 7.29 -6.83
N CYS A 4 5.30 6.50 -5.80
CA CYS A 4 3.91 6.19 -5.48
C CYS A 4 3.17 7.46 -5.00
N THR A 5 2.54 8.18 -5.94
CA THR A 5 1.72 9.39 -5.71
C THR A 5 0.31 9.09 -5.19
N ALA A 6 -0.07 7.82 -5.06
CA ALA A 6 -1.44 7.42 -4.73
C ALA A 6 -1.97 8.14 -3.47
N THR A 7 -3.14 8.79 -3.60
CA THR A 7 -3.83 9.44 -2.48
C THR A 7 -4.65 8.43 -1.67
N VAL A 8 -5.18 8.83 -0.52
CA VAL A 8 -6.09 7.98 0.27
C VAL A 8 -7.27 7.51 -0.59
N LYS A 9 -7.82 8.38 -1.44
CA LYS A 9 -8.94 8.06 -2.34
C LYS A 9 -8.54 7.01 -3.37
N ASP A 10 -7.36 7.14 -3.97
CA ASP A 10 -6.85 6.16 -4.95
C ASP A 10 -6.65 4.79 -4.33
N LEU A 11 -6.11 4.75 -3.11
CA LEU A 11 -5.88 3.51 -2.37
C LEU A 11 -7.20 2.86 -1.96
N MET A 12 -8.24 3.64 -1.66
CA MET A 12 -9.57 3.12 -1.34
C MET A 12 -10.29 2.50 -2.54
N GLN A 13 -9.87 2.79 -3.78
CA GLN A 13 -10.38 2.08 -4.97
C GLN A 13 -9.90 0.61 -5.01
N ILE A 14 -8.87 0.27 -4.24
CA ILE A 14 -8.36 -1.09 -4.17
C ILE A 14 -9.27 -1.94 -3.28
N LYS A 15 -9.85 -2.99 -3.86
CA LYS A 15 -10.76 -3.90 -3.16
C LYS A 15 -10.09 -4.49 -1.91
N GLY A 16 -10.64 -4.16 -0.74
CA GLY A 16 -10.13 -4.62 0.56
C GLY A 16 -9.20 -3.65 1.27
N ILE A 17 -8.94 -2.47 0.69
CA ILE A 17 -8.37 -1.31 1.37
C ILE A 17 -9.50 -0.37 1.77
N ASN A 18 -9.56 -0.03 3.06
CA ASN A 18 -10.45 0.99 3.59
C ASN A 18 -9.63 2.25 3.94
N ALA A 19 -10.31 3.32 4.36
CA ALA A 19 -9.66 4.58 4.73
C ALA A 19 -8.55 4.40 5.78
N TYR A 20 -8.75 3.53 6.77
CA TYR A 20 -7.75 3.24 7.80
C TYR A 20 -6.47 2.62 7.22
N LYS A 21 -6.61 1.62 6.35
CA LYS A 21 -5.49 0.97 5.65
C LYS A 21 -4.78 1.93 4.70
N ALA A 22 -5.55 2.71 3.94
CA ALA A 22 -5.01 3.72 3.03
C ALA A 22 -4.18 4.78 3.77
N LYS A 23 -4.69 5.31 4.89
CA LYS A 23 -3.93 6.22 5.76
C LYS A 23 -2.66 5.57 6.31
N SER A 24 -2.72 4.28 6.67
CA SER A 24 -1.55 3.55 7.18
C SER A 24 -0.48 3.37 6.11
N ILE A 25 -0.85 3.13 4.86
CA ILE A 25 0.08 3.08 3.71
C ILE A 25 0.79 4.42 3.54
N ILE A 26 0.04 5.54 3.54
CA ILE A 26 0.62 6.88 3.41
C ILE A 26 1.53 7.19 4.59
N ALA A 27 1.10 6.95 5.82
CA ALA A 27 1.94 7.19 6.99
C ALA A 27 3.24 6.35 6.97
N TYR A 28 3.18 5.11 6.48
CA TYR A 28 4.38 4.28 6.31
C TYR A 28 5.31 4.87 5.26
N ARG A 29 4.79 5.30 4.10
CA ARG A 29 5.62 5.86 3.02
C ARG A 29 6.28 7.18 3.40
N GLU A 30 5.57 8.04 4.14
CA GLU A 30 6.08 9.33 4.59
C GLU A 30 7.24 9.15 5.58
N LYS A 31 7.18 8.09 6.38
CA LYS A 31 8.21 7.79 7.38
C LYS A 31 9.39 6.97 6.84
N ASN A 32 9.14 6.01 5.94
CA ASN A 32 10.13 5.02 5.51
C ASN A 32 10.54 5.15 4.03
N GLY A 33 9.88 6.03 3.27
CA GLY A 33 10.01 6.12 1.82
C GLY A 33 9.15 5.09 1.08
N ASN A 34 9.36 4.96 -0.23
CA ASN A 34 8.53 4.11 -1.09
C ASN A 34 8.64 2.62 -0.74
N PHE A 35 7.54 1.90 -1.00
CA PHE A 35 7.50 0.44 -0.90
C PHE A 35 8.39 -0.21 -1.96
N LYS A 36 9.35 -1.04 -1.53
CA LYS A 36 10.23 -1.77 -2.45
C LYS A 36 9.81 -3.23 -2.63
N SER A 37 9.09 -3.79 -1.66
CA SER A 37 8.65 -5.19 -1.67
C SER A 37 7.34 -5.40 -0.92
N ILE A 38 6.76 -6.61 -1.07
CA ILE A 38 5.64 -7.07 -0.25
C ILE A 38 5.93 -7.02 1.25
N ASP A 39 7.19 -7.20 1.66
CA ASP A 39 7.60 -7.18 3.07
C ASP A 39 7.43 -5.78 3.68
N ASP A 40 7.65 -4.72 2.89
CA ASP A 40 7.39 -3.36 3.35
C ASP A 40 5.90 -3.11 3.55
N LEU A 41 5.05 -3.65 2.66
CA LEU A 41 3.60 -3.62 2.84
C LEU A 41 3.16 -4.42 4.08
N ALA A 42 3.81 -5.54 4.38
CA ALA A 42 3.52 -6.34 5.56
C ALA A 42 3.88 -5.62 6.88
N LYS A 43 4.83 -4.67 6.85
CA LYS A 43 5.19 -3.81 7.99
C LYS A 43 4.15 -2.71 8.26
N VAL A 44 3.25 -2.42 7.31
CA VAL A 44 2.19 -1.43 7.49
C VAL A 44 1.19 -1.89 8.55
N LYS A 45 0.85 -0.99 9.49
CA LYS A 45 -0.15 -1.26 10.52
C LYS A 45 -1.49 -1.63 9.87
N GLY A 46 -2.03 -2.80 10.21
CA GLY A 46 -3.26 -3.34 9.60
C GLY A 46 -3.06 -4.25 8.38
N PHE A 47 -1.82 -4.42 7.92
CA PHE A 47 -1.46 -5.32 6.82
C PHE A 47 -0.73 -6.58 7.29
N LYS A 48 -0.18 -6.59 8.51
CA LYS A 48 0.50 -7.74 9.13
C LYS A 48 -0.32 -9.04 9.17
N ARG A 49 -1.65 -8.96 9.19
CA ARG A 49 -2.58 -10.11 9.17
C ARG A 49 -3.25 -10.33 7.80
N MET A 50 -2.84 -9.59 6.77
CA MET A 50 -3.44 -9.71 5.45
C MET A 50 -2.81 -10.90 4.70
N LYS A 51 -3.64 -11.64 3.94
CA LYS A 51 -3.14 -12.74 3.10
C LYS A 51 -2.13 -12.22 2.07
N LYS A 52 -1.07 -12.99 1.80
CA LYS A 52 -0.02 -12.64 0.83
C LYS A 52 -0.59 -12.29 -0.54
N ASP A 53 -1.60 -13.01 -1.03
CA ASP A 53 -2.25 -12.74 -2.33
C ASP A 53 -2.83 -11.32 -2.44
N LYS A 54 -3.40 -10.83 -1.33
CA LYS A 54 -3.90 -9.45 -1.27
C LYS A 54 -2.75 -8.45 -1.26
N LEU A 55 -1.66 -8.74 -0.55
CA LEU A 55 -0.48 -7.87 -0.53
C LEU A 55 0.14 -7.74 -1.93
N ILE A 56 0.22 -8.84 -2.68
CA ILE A 56 0.71 -8.85 -4.06
C ILE A 56 -0.21 -8.00 -4.96
N THR A 57 -1.52 -8.18 -4.84
CA THR A 57 -2.50 -7.39 -5.61
C THR A 57 -2.34 -5.89 -5.33
N ILE A 58 -2.19 -5.52 -4.06
CA ILE A 58 -2.00 -4.13 -3.63
C ILE A 58 -0.66 -3.59 -4.13
N GLN A 59 0.43 -4.37 -4.03
CA GLN A 59 1.73 -3.97 -4.56
C GLN A 59 1.66 -3.74 -6.07
N HIS A 60 1.03 -4.64 -6.82
CA HIS A 60 0.87 -4.51 -8.26
C HIS A 60 0.09 -3.24 -8.61
N GLN A 61 -1.03 -2.98 -7.93
CA GLN A 61 -1.82 -1.76 -8.17
C GLN A 61 -1.12 -0.47 -7.73
N LEU A 62 -0.21 -0.54 -6.76
CA LEU A 62 0.64 0.58 -6.33
C LEU A 62 1.79 0.86 -7.31
N MET A 63 2.32 -0.18 -7.98
CA MET A 63 3.49 -0.10 -8.85
C MET A 63 3.15 0.05 -10.34
N VAL A 64 1.96 -0.38 -10.77
CA VAL A 64 1.53 -0.41 -12.19
C VAL A 64 0.75 0.83 -12.62
N LYS A 65 0.30 1.70 -11.70
CA LYS A 65 -0.28 3.00 -12.09
C LYS A 65 0.82 3.98 -12.50
N ASN A 66 1.26 3.88 -13.75
CA ASN A 66 1.73 4.95 -14.63
C ASN A 66 1.12 4.74 -16.00
#